data_AF-A0A2L2Y923-F1
#
_entry.id   AF-A0A2L2Y923-F1
#
_cell.length_a   1.000
_cell.length_b   1.000
_cell.length_c   1.000
_cell.angle_alpha   90.00
_cell.angle_beta   90.00
_cell.angle_gamma   90.00
#
_symmetry.space_group_name_H-M   'P 1'
#
loop_
_entity.id
_entity.type
_entity.pdbx_description
1 polymer ?
#
loop_
_entity_poly.entity_id
_entity_poly.type
_entity_poly.pdbx_seq_one_letter_code
_entity_poly.pdbx_strand_id
1 'polypeptide(L)'
;LKNFDNKLQKFYYDVICKEVNLEIMWKMHSIRRALTEVVKAYKKRPRRKSDIRFDTPYRRCAYLLKHSPCFTSAVAKYFHDLVSGSQFLIENAFKNGTLAICCLGGGPATDAVALVHIIRYLYEPYWRKYRKTLKISITVVDISEECQETARNVLECLQITPEFFGEENYVTNEEGSLCVFS
;
A
#
# COMPACT_ATOMS: atom_id res chain seq x y z
N LEU A 1 -9.40 -4.79 -14.91
CA LEU A 1 -9.27 -5.09 -13.46
C LEU A 1 -10.13 -6.28 -12.99
N LYS A 2 -10.29 -7.36 -13.78
CA LYS A 2 -11.08 -8.53 -13.33
C LYS A 2 -10.42 -9.16 -12.08
N ASN A 3 -11.22 -9.52 -11.07
CA ASN A 3 -10.78 -10.11 -9.80
C ASN A 3 -9.83 -9.24 -8.94
N PHE A 4 -9.80 -7.92 -9.15
CA PHE A 4 -8.90 -7.04 -8.40
C PHE A 4 -9.17 -7.10 -6.89
N ASP A 5 -10.45 -7.13 -6.48
CA ASP A 5 -10.82 -7.21 -5.06
C ASP A 5 -10.30 -8.50 -4.39
N ASN A 6 -10.39 -9.66 -5.06
CA ASN A 6 -9.84 -10.92 -4.54
C ASN A 6 -8.31 -10.87 -4.41
N LYS A 7 -7.62 -10.25 -5.38
CA LYS A 7 -6.17 -10.04 -5.32
C LYS A 7 -5.79 -9.13 -4.15
N LEU A 8 -6.53 -8.05 -3.93
CA LEU A 8 -6.30 -7.13 -2.82
C LEU A 8 -6.58 -7.80 -1.47
N GLN A 9 -7.65 -8.57 -1.35
CA GLN A 9 -7.94 -9.32 -0.12
C GLN A 9 -6.81 -10.30 0.23
N LYS A 10 -6.32 -11.05 -0.77
CA LYS A 10 -5.16 -11.94 -0.56
C LYS A 10 -3.91 -11.15 -0.19
N PHE A 11 -3.61 -10.07 -0.90
CA PHE A 11 -2.45 -9.22 -0.60
C PHE A 11 -2.48 -8.70 0.84
N TYR A 12 -3.60 -8.13 1.28
CA TYR A 12 -3.72 -7.63 2.65
C TYR A 12 -3.73 -8.75 3.70
N TYR A 13 -4.22 -9.94 3.36
CA TYR A 13 -4.07 -11.11 4.21
C TYR A 13 -2.59 -11.46 4.42
N ASP A 14 -1.78 -11.46 3.36
CA ASP A 14 -0.35 -11.74 3.45
C ASP A 14 0.38 -10.69 4.31
N VAL A 15 0.00 -9.41 4.20
CA VAL A 15 0.51 -8.32 5.05
C VAL A 15 0.11 -8.53 6.52
N ILE A 16 -1.13 -8.96 6.79
CA ILE A 16 -1.61 -9.22 8.15
C ILE A 16 -0.82 -10.39 8.78
N CYS A 17 -0.49 -11.41 8.01
CA CYS A 17 0.35 -12.53 8.47
C CYS A 17 1.76 -12.07 8.86
N LYS A 18 2.29 -11.00 8.26
CA LYS A 18 3.55 -10.37 8.66
C LYS A 18 3.43 -9.54 9.94
N GLU A 19 2.34 -8.78 10.09
CA GLU A 19 2.10 -7.99 11.31
C GLU A 19 1.84 -8.88 12.53
N VAL A 20 1.12 -10.00 12.35
CA VAL A 20 0.62 -10.82 13.44
C VAL A 20 0.62 -12.30 13.05
N ASN A 21 1.25 -13.15 13.86
CA ASN A 21 1.11 -14.60 13.71
C ASN A 21 -0.35 -15.03 13.98
N LEU A 22 -1.07 -15.40 12.90
CA LEU A 22 -2.48 -15.79 12.93
C LEU A 22 -2.73 -17.22 13.40
N GLU A 23 -1.71 -18.07 13.54
CA GLU A 23 -1.83 -19.43 14.10
C GLU A 23 -2.24 -19.38 15.58
N ILE A 24 -2.03 -18.24 16.22
CA ILE A 24 -2.37 -17.99 17.62
C ILE A 24 -3.81 -17.45 17.72
N MET A 25 -4.74 -18.29 18.16
CA MET A 25 -6.18 -18.01 18.19
C MET A 25 -6.57 -16.72 18.92
N TRP A 26 -5.93 -16.38 20.05
CA TRP A 26 -6.27 -15.17 20.81
C TRP A 26 -5.91 -13.87 20.06
N LYS A 27 -4.91 -13.93 19.16
CA LYS A 27 -4.55 -12.80 18.30
C LYS A 27 -5.63 -12.53 17.26
N MET A 28 -6.20 -13.58 16.65
CA MET A 28 -7.38 -13.45 15.77
C MET A 28 -8.58 -12.83 16.51
N HIS A 29 -8.82 -13.24 17.75
CA HIS A 29 -9.88 -12.65 18.58
C HIS A 29 -9.63 -11.15 18.84
N SER A 30 -8.37 -10.78 19.09
CA SER A 30 -7.96 -9.38 19.31
C SER A 30 -8.19 -8.52 18.05
N ILE A 31 -7.87 -9.04 16.86
CA ILE A 31 -8.15 -8.37 15.57
C ILE A 31 -9.66 -8.17 15.39
N ARG A 32 -10.49 -9.20 15.65
CA ARG A 32 -11.96 -9.10 15.53
C ARG A 32 -12.55 -8.06 16.49
N ARG A 33 -12.03 -8.00 17.73
CA ARG A 33 -12.43 -6.99 18.71
C ARG A 33 -12.06 -5.58 18.23
N ALA A 34 -10.81 -5.39 17.80
CA ALA A 34 -10.34 -4.12 17.25
C ALA A 34 -11.19 -3.68 16.03
N LEU A 35 -11.51 -4.60 15.12
CA LEU A 35 -12.39 -4.33 13.98
C LEU A 35 -13.77 -3.84 14.42
N THR A 36 -14.35 -4.45 15.44
CA THR A 36 -15.64 -4.02 16.00
C THR A 36 -15.56 -2.61 16.58
N GLU A 37 -14.49 -2.28 17.31
CA GLU A 37 -14.24 -0.95 17.86
C GLU A 37 -14.10 0.11 16.76
N VAL A 38 -13.29 -0.19 15.74
CA VAL A 38 -13.11 0.67 14.56
C VAL A 38 -14.46 0.89 13.86
N VAL A 39 -15.23 -0.16 13.56
CA VAL A 39 -16.56 -0.02 12.94
C VAL A 39 -17.50 0.86 13.77
N LYS A 40 -17.57 0.65 15.08
CA LYS A 40 -18.44 1.44 15.97
C LYS A 40 -18.03 2.91 16.02
N ALA A 41 -16.74 3.20 16.07
CA ALA A 41 -16.24 4.56 16.14
C ALA A 41 -16.57 5.37 14.87
N TYR A 42 -16.41 4.77 13.68
CA TYR A 42 -16.79 5.42 12.41
C TYR A 42 -18.31 5.58 12.24
N LYS A 43 -19.15 4.71 12.84
CA LYS A 43 -20.62 4.87 12.81
C LYS A 43 -21.12 6.03 13.68
N LYS A 44 -20.41 6.36 14.77
CA LYS A 44 -20.92 7.27 15.79
C LYS A 44 -20.72 8.77 15.49
N ARG A 45 -19.83 9.16 14.56
CA ARG A 45 -19.51 10.59 14.33
C ARG A 45 -19.02 10.90 12.91
N PRO A 46 -19.81 11.59 12.06
CA PRO A 46 -19.28 12.22 10.85
C PRO A 46 -18.64 13.60 11.10
N ARG A 47 -18.76 14.19 12.29
CA ARG A 47 -18.42 15.62 12.55
C ARG A 47 -17.27 15.90 13.54
N ARG A 48 -16.60 14.88 14.12
CA ARG A 48 -15.41 15.07 14.96
C ARG A 48 -14.35 14.05 14.56
N LYS A 49 -13.07 14.46 14.56
CA LYS A 49 -11.91 13.56 14.41
C LYS A 49 -12.14 12.33 15.28
N SER A 50 -12.07 11.15 14.68
CA SER A 50 -12.12 9.90 15.41
C SER A 50 -10.81 9.77 16.19
N ASP A 51 -10.85 9.70 17.53
CA ASP A 51 -9.68 9.45 18.39
C ASP A 51 -9.15 8.00 18.27
N ILE A 52 -9.42 7.33 17.15
CA ILE A 52 -8.95 5.97 16.91
C ILE A 52 -7.46 6.06 16.60
N ARG A 53 -6.65 5.54 17.53
CA ARG A 53 -5.22 5.33 17.34
C ARG A 53 -4.97 3.96 16.73
N PHE A 54 -3.96 3.87 15.88
CA PHE A 54 -3.49 2.64 15.24
C PHE A 54 -2.14 2.19 15.83
N ASP A 55 -1.95 2.46 17.11
CA ASP A 55 -0.76 2.17 17.92
C ASP A 55 -0.50 0.68 18.16
N THR A 56 -1.49 -0.18 17.96
CA THR A 56 -1.36 -1.64 18.16
C THR A 56 -1.47 -2.40 16.84
N PRO A 57 -0.75 -3.53 16.69
CA PRO A 57 -0.81 -4.35 15.47
C PRO A 57 -2.23 -4.85 15.18
N TYR A 58 -3.04 -5.14 16.20
CA TYR A 58 -4.42 -5.59 16.01
C TYR A 58 -5.33 -4.49 15.42
N ARG A 59 -5.14 -3.24 15.83
CA ARG A 59 -5.88 -2.10 15.26
C ARG A 59 -5.42 -1.78 13.85
N ARG A 60 -4.12 -1.90 13.55
CA ARG A 60 -3.59 -1.80 12.18
C ARG A 60 -4.12 -2.90 11.28
N CYS A 61 -4.11 -4.15 11.72
CA CYS A 61 -4.72 -5.27 10.98
C CYS A 61 -6.23 -5.05 10.77
N ALA A 62 -6.95 -4.53 11.77
CA ALA A 62 -8.36 -4.18 11.61
C ALA A 62 -8.58 -3.05 10.57
N TYR A 63 -7.69 -2.06 10.53
CA TYR A 63 -7.69 -1.03 9.49
C TYR A 63 -7.43 -1.64 8.11
N LEU A 64 -6.40 -2.48 7.98
CA LEU A 64 -6.07 -3.17 6.74
C LEU A 64 -7.24 -3.99 6.21
N LEU A 65 -7.95 -4.73 7.07
CA LEU A 65 -9.09 -5.54 6.64
C LEU A 65 -10.27 -4.70 6.14
N LYS A 66 -10.53 -3.55 6.79
CA LYS A 66 -11.75 -2.79 6.56
C LYS A 66 -11.60 -1.69 5.52
N HIS A 67 -10.50 -0.95 5.60
CA HIS A 67 -10.34 0.32 4.90
C HIS A 67 -9.39 0.20 3.71
N SER A 68 -8.28 -0.55 3.86
CA SER A 68 -7.24 -0.61 2.84
C SER A 68 -7.72 -1.14 1.47
N PRO A 69 -8.51 -2.23 1.35
CA PRO A 69 -9.05 -2.65 0.07
C PRO A 69 -9.87 -1.57 -0.62
N CYS A 70 -10.75 -0.88 0.12
CA CYS A 70 -11.60 0.16 -0.43
C CYS A 70 -10.79 1.37 -0.94
N PHE A 71 -9.82 1.85 -0.14
CA PHE A 71 -8.97 2.96 -0.53
C PHE A 71 -8.09 2.60 -1.73
N THR A 72 -7.50 1.40 -1.71
CA THR A 72 -6.67 0.90 -2.82
C THR A 72 -7.47 0.77 -4.10
N SER A 73 -8.69 0.22 -4.05
CA SER A 73 -9.58 0.15 -5.21
C SER A 73 -9.97 1.53 -5.75
N ALA A 74 -10.25 2.49 -4.86
CA ALA A 74 -10.57 3.86 -5.27
C ALA A 74 -9.39 4.53 -5.98
N VAL A 75 -8.19 4.45 -5.41
CA VAL A 75 -6.96 5.01 -6.00
C VAL A 75 -6.62 4.30 -7.32
N ALA A 76 -6.71 2.97 -7.36
CA ALA A 76 -6.44 2.19 -8.56
C ALA A 76 -7.39 2.56 -9.70
N LYS A 77 -8.69 2.75 -9.40
CA LYS A 77 -9.67 3.22 -10.39
C LYS A 77 -9.33 4.61 -10.88
N TYR A 78 -9.10 5.56 -9.98
CA TYR A 78 -8.76 6.94 -10.34
C TYR A 78 -7.52 7.00 -11.25
N PHE A 79 -6.46 6.30 -10.84
CA PHE A 79 -5.22 6.26 -11.60
C PHE A 79 -5.38 5.58 -12.94
N HIS A 80 -6.11 4.45 -13.00
CA HIS A 80 -6.43 3.78 -14.25
C HIS A 80 -7.18 4.71 -15.22
N ASP A 81 -8.19 5.43 -14.74
CA ASP A 81 -8.97 6.34 -15.56
C ASP A 81 -8.10 7.51 -16.07
N LEU A 82 -7.20 8.03 -15.23
CA LEU A 82 -6.23 9.08 -15.57
C LEU A 82 -5.27 8.64 -16.69
N VAL A 83 -4.62 7.48 -16.54
CA VAL A 83 -3.66 6.99 -17.55
C VAL A 83 -4.35 6.50 -18.82
N SER A 84 -5.60 6.04 -18.74
CA SER A 84 -6.39 5.66 -19.92
C SER A 84 -6.79 6.89 -20.74
N GLY A 85 -7.10 8.01 -20.08
CA GLY A 85 -7.39 9.28 -20.75
C GLY A 85 -6.13 10.00 -21.26
N SER A 86 -4.97 9.73 -20.66
CA SER A 86 -3.74 10.45 -20.95
C SER A 86 -2.48 9.59 -20.70
N GLN A 87 -2.13 8.76 -21.69
CA GLN A 87 -1.02 7.82 -21.58
C GLN A 87 0.35 8.49 -21.40
N PHE A 88 0.52 9.72 -21.92
CA PHE A 88 1.79 10.45 -21.83
C PHE A 88 2.23 10.71 -20.38
N LEU A 89 1.29 10.72 -19.42
CA LEU A 89 1.57 10.97 -18.00
C LEU A 89 2.50 9.91 -17.39
N ILE A 90 2.46 8.67 -17.90
CA ILE A 90 3.33 7.58 -17.43
C ILE A 90 4.37 7.15 -18.47
N GLU A 91 4.17 7.51 -19.74
CA GLU A 91 5.05 7.12 -20.84
C GLU A 91 6.51 7.52 -20.58
N ASN A 92 6.74 8.73 -20.05
CA ASN A 92 8.09 9.20 -19.70
C ASN A 92 8.78 8.32 -18.66
N ALA A 93 8.04 7.79 -17.69
CA ALA A 93 8.59 6.90 -16.67
C ALA A 93 9.09 5.59 -17.30
N PHE A 94 8.30 5.00 -18.20
CA PHE A 94 8.70 3.81 -18.95
C PHE A 94 9.85 4.08 -19.93
N LYS A 95 9.85 5.24 -20.60
CA LYS A 95 10.93 5.65 -21.51
C LYS A 95 12.25 5.88 -20.78
N ASN A 96 12.20 6.41 -19.56
CA ASN A 96 13.38 6.67 -18.74
C ASN A 96 13.82 5.43 -17.94
N GLY A 97 12.90 4.50 -17.69
CA GLY A 97 13.14 3.30 -16.89
C GLY A 97 13.08 3.57 -15.38
N THR A 98 12.51 4.70 -14.96
CA THR A 98 12.40 5.09 -13.55
C THR A 98 11.04 5.70 -13.26
N LEU A 99 10.48 5.34 -12.10
CA LEU A 99 9.26 5.94 -11.55
C LEU A 99 9.41 6.12 -10.05
N ALA A 100 9.28 7.35 -9.58
CA ALA A 100 9.16 7.65 -8.16
C ALA A 100 7.68 7.81 -7.80
N ILE A 101 7.24 7.09 -6.77
CA ILE A 101 5.90 7.16 -6.21
C ILE A 101 6.01 7.79 -4.82
N CYS A 102 5.27 8.86 -4.59
CA CYS A 102 5.18 9.50 -3.28
C CYS A 102 3.75 9.39 -2.74
N CYS A 103 3.58 8.78 -1.57
CA CYS A 103 2.31 8.61 -0.88
C CYS A 103 2.22 9.60 0.29
N LEU A 104 1.45 10.68 0.13
CA LEU A 104 1.26 11.71 1.16
C LEU A 104 0.07 11.39 2.07
N GLY A 105 0.28 11.39 3.39
CA GLY A 105 -0.71 10.84 4.33
C GLY A 105 -0.95 9.35 4.08
N GLY A 106 0.10 8.64 3.66
CA GLY A 106 -0.01 7.32 3.05
C GLY A 106 -0.42 6.20 4.02
N GLY A 107 -0.38 6.45 5.34
CA GLY A 107 -0.67 5.48 6.38
C GLY A 107 0.03 4.14 6.11
N PRO A 108 -0.71 3.04 5.86
CA PRO A 108 -0.14 1.73 5.53
C PRO A 108 0.31 1.59 4.05
N ALA A 109 0.54 2.67 3.31
CA ALA A 109 0.96 2.68 1.90
C ALA A 109 -0.05 2.07 0.91
N THR A 110 -1.35 2.26 1.12
CA THR A 110 -2.42 1.77 0.21
C THR A 110 -2.28 2.29 -1.22
N ASP A 111 -1.83 3.53 -1.36
CA ASP A 111 -1.68 4.19 -2.66
C ASP A 111 -0.60 3.51 -3.48
N ALA A 112 0.52 3.15 -2.85
CA ALA A 112 1.59 2.39 -3.49
C ALA A 112 1.09 1.05 -4.03
N VAL A 113 0.29 0.33 -3.25
CA VAL A 113 -0.32 -0.95 -3.68
C VAL A 113 -1.17 -0.75 -4.93
N ALA A 114 -2.03 0.29 -4.93
CA ALA A 114 -2.88 0.62 -6.07
C ALA A 114 -2.05 0.90 -7.33
N LEU A 115 -1.10 1.82 -7.22
CA LEU A 115 -0.28 2.27 -8.34
C LEU A 115 0.56 1.13 -8.90
N VAL A 116 1.27 0.37 -8.06
CA VAL A 116 2.10 -0.77 -8.49
C VAL A 116 1.26 -1.81 -9.22
N HIS A 117 0.05 -2.13 -8.75
CA HIS A 117 -0.82 -3.06 -9.46
C HIS A 117 -1.19 -2.57 -10.85
N ILE A 118 -1.55 -1.29 -11.02
CA ILE A 118 -1.86 -0.72 -12.35
C ILE A 118 -0.62 -0.72 -13.24
N ILE A 119 0.52 -0.28 -12.72
CA ILE A 119 1.79 -0.22 -13.46
C ILE A 119 2.19 -1.60 -13.99
N ARG A 120 2.01 -2.66 -13.19
CA ARG A 120 2.25 -4.04 -13.63
C ARG A 120 1.41 -4.43 -14.85
N TYR A 121 0.15 -4.03 -14.91
CA TYR A 121 -0.69 -4.27 -16.09
C TYR A 121 -0.22 -3.49 -17.33
N LEU A 122 0.36 -2.31 -17.12
CA LEU A 122 0.85 -1.45 -18.21
C LEU A 122 2.25 -1.85 -18.68
N TYR A 123 3.01 -2.58 -17.87
CA TYR A 123 4.44 -2.81 -18.13
C TYR A 123 4.71 -3.47 -19.47
N GLU A 124 4.05 -4.60 -19.77
CA GLU A 124 4.40 -5.42 -20.94
C GLU A 124 4.33 -4.63 -22.27
N PRO A 125 3.26 -3.89 -22.58
CA PRO A 125 3.23 -3.00 -23.75
C PRO A 125 4.39 -2.00 -23.82
N TYR A 126 4.71 -1.35 -22.70
CA TYR A 126 5.74 -0.32 -22.66
C TYR A 126 7.16 -0.90 -22.69
N TRP A 127 7.38 -2.05 -22.05
CA TRP A 127 8.64 -2.77 -22.13
C TRP A 127 8.93 -3.22 -23.56
N ARG A 128 7.93 -3.71 -24.30
CA ARG A 128 8.09 -4.03 -25.73
C ARG A 128 8.47 -2.81 -26.56
N LYS A 129 7.92 -1.63 -26.23
CA LYS A 129 8.16 -0.36 -26.94
C LYS A 129 9.56 0.22 -26.66
N TYR A 130 9.99 0.25 -25.39
CA TYR A 130 11.23 0.93 -24.99
C TYR A 130 12.40 0.02 -24.66
N ARG A 131 12.15 -1.28 -24.44
CA ARG A 131 13.14 -2.28 -24.02
C ARG A 131 13.93 -1.86 -22.78
N LYS A 132 13.28 -1.17 -21.86
CA LYS A 132 13.83 -0.76 -20.57
C LYS A 132 13.07 -1.39 -19.42
N THR A 133 13.82 -1.86 -18.43
CA THR A 133 13.27 -2.25 -17.13
C THR A 133 12.86 -0.99 -16.37
N LEU A 134 11.68 -1.02 -15.76
CA LEU A 134 11.18 0.07 -14.94
C LEU A 134 11.62 -0.14 -13.49
N LYS A 135 12.47 0.74 -12.96
CA LYS A 135 12.78 0.84 -11.54
C LYS A 135 11.71 1.70 -10.85
N ILE A 136 11.10 1.20 -9.77
CA ILE A 136 10.10 1.93 -8.99
C ILE A 136 10.68 2.22 -7.60
N SER A 137 10.73 3.49 -7.21
CA SER A 137 10.97 3.90 -5.82
C SER A 137 9.68 4.37 -5.18
N ILE A 138 9.46 4.04 -3.91
CA ILE A 138 8.23 4.38 -3.19
C ILE A 138 8.60 5.09 -1.88
N THR A 139 8.13 6.32 -1.73
CA THR A 139 8.27 7.10 -0.51
C THR A 139 6.90 7.26 0.14
N VAL A 140 6.81 6.95 1.43
CA VAL A 140 5.58 7.10 2.22
C VAL A 140 5.81 8.20 3.24
N VAL A 141 5.05 9.28 3.14
CA VAL A 141 5.12 10.42 4.06
C VAL A 141 3.84 10.46 4.87
N ASP A 142 3.95 10.33 6.19
CA ASP A 142 2.82 10.45 7.11
C ASP A 142 3.23 11.28 8.33
N ILE A 143 2.24 11.94 8.95
CA ILE A 143 2.43 12.71 10.18
C ILE A 143 2.44 11.76 11.38
N SER A 144 1.76 10.62 11.27
CA SER A 144 1.70 9.60 12.31
C SER A 144 2.67 8.46 12.02
N GLU A 145 3.53 8.15 12.99
CA GLU A 145 4.43 6.99 12.94
C GLU A 145 3.70 5.67 13.24
N GLU A 146 2.44 5.71 13.68
CA GLU A 146 1.71 4.52 14.15
C GLU A 146 1.62 3.41 13.08
N CYS A 147 1.58 3.79 11.79
CA CYS A 147 1.47 2.86 10.67
C CYS A 147 2.80 2.54 9.99
N GLN A 148 3.94 3.02 10.50
CA GLN A 148 5.25 2.86 9.84
C GLN A 148 5.62 1.39 9.62
N GLU A 149 5.45 0.54 10.65
CA GLU A 149 5.70 -0.90 10.55
C GLU A 149 4.79 -1.56 9.50
N THR A 150 3.52 -1.18 9.49
CA THR A 150 2.56 -1.72 8.53
C THR A 150 2.88 -1.30 7.10
N ALA A 151 3.31 -0.04 6.89
CA ALA A 151 3.77 0.43 5.60
C ALA A 151 4.99 -0.38 5.13
N ARG A 152 5.96 -0.66 6.01
CA ARG A 152 7.11 -1.52 5.69
C ARG A 152 6.65 -2.91 5.25
N ASN A 153 5.80 -3.55 6.03
CA ASN A 153 5.23 -4.87 5.70
C ASN A 153 4.51 -4.88 4.34
N VAL A 154 3.77 -3.82 4.02
CA VAL A 154 3.13 -3.64 2.72
C VAL A 154 4.16 -3.53 1.59
N LEU A 155 5.19 -2.71 1.74
CA LEU A 155 6.23 -2.53 0.73
C LEU A 155 7.01 -3.83 0.49
N GLU A 156 7.34 -4.58 1.54
CA GLU A 156 7.98 -5.89 1.39
C GLU A 156 7.07 -6.89 0.66
N CYS A 157 5.77 -6.93 0.97
CA CYS A 157 4.81 -7.76 0.24
C CYS A 157 4.70 -7.39 -1.23
N LEU A 158 4.89 -6.12 -1.59
CA LEU A 158 4.96 -5.68 -3.00
C LEU A 158 6.24 -6.18 -3.68
N GLN A 159 7.37 -6.22 -2.97
CA GLN A 159 8.67 -6.66 -3.50
C GLN A 159 8.76 -8.17 -3.74
N ILE A 160 8.07 -9.00 -2.93
CA ILE A 160 8.04 -10.47 -3.06
C ILE A 160 7.51 -10.95 -4.43
N THR A 161 6.99 -10.06 -5.27
CA THR A 161 6.63 -10.36 -6.67
C THR A 161 7.82 -10.00 -7.59
N PRO A 162 8.71 -10.95 -7.96
CA PRO A 162 10.07 -10.69 -8.45
C PRO A 162 10.13 -10.14 -9.89
N GLU A 163 9.00 -9.87 -10.51
CA GLU A 163 8.90 -9.65 -11.96
C GLU A 163 9.43 -8.27 -12.40
N PHE A 164 9.78 -7.36 -11.47
CA PHE A 164 9.99 -5.94 -11.80
C PHE A 164 11.13 -5.19 -11.09
N PHE A 165 11.79 -5.79 -10.10
CA PHE A 165 12.60 -5.02 -9.16
C PHE A 165 14.08 -5.37 -9.30
N GLY A 166 14.86 -4.43 -9.83
CA GLY A 166 16.32 -4.54 -9.75
C GLY A 166 16.75 -4.59 -8.29
N GLU A 167 17.72 -5.45 -7.98
CA GLU A 167 18.31 -5.58 -6.64
C GLU A 167 19.03 -4.29 -6.26
N GLU A 168 18.43 -3.46 -5.41
CA GLU A 168 19.17 -2.42 -4.66
C GLU A 168 18.74 -2.43 -3.19
N ASN A 169 19.75 -2.33 -2.32
CA ASN A 169 19.68 -2.48 -0.86
C ASN A 169 19.05 -1.25 -0.19
N TYR A 170 18.18 -1.46 0.80
CA TYR A 170 17.61 -0.39 1.62
C TYR A 170 18.55 -0.04 2.78
N VAL A 171 18.89 1.25 2.92
CA VAL A 171 19.60 1.81 4.07
C VAL A 171 18.60 2.51 4.99
N THR A 172 18.55 2.09 6.26
CA THR A 172 17.79 2.73 7.32
C THR A 172 18.63 3.84 7.96
N ASN A 173 18.23 5.11 7.79
CA ASN A 173 18.80 6.19 8.59
C ASN A 173 17.91 6.42 9.82
N GLU A 174 18.45 6.07 10.98
CA GLU A 174 17.98 6.57 12.27
C GLU A 174 18.48 8.00 12.43
N GLU A 175 17.61 8.99 12.26
CA GLU A 175 17.58 10.26 13.01
C GLU A 175 16.55 11.24 12.39
N GLY A 176 15.51 11.58 13.16
CA GLY A 176 14.70 12.79 12.96
C GLY A 176 13.63 12.76 11.85
N SER A 177 12.53 12.01 12.10
CA SER A 177 11.19 12.22 11.52
C SER A 177 11.11 12.70 10.05
N LEU A 178 11.67 11.93 9.13
CA LEU A 178 11.25 11.85 7.73
C LEU A 178 11.57 10.42 7.26
N CYS A 179 10.57 9.54 7.22
CA CYS A 179 10.78 8.16 6.77
C CYS A 179 10.91 8.12 5.25
N VAL A 180 12.11 8.40 4.74
CA VAL A 180 12.45 8.24 3.33
C VAL A 180 12.91 6.80 3.10
N PHE A 181 12.04 5.99 2.51
CA PHE A 181 12.42 4.71 1.94
C PHE A 181 12.96 5.01 0.53
N SER A 182 14.26 4.80 0.34
CA SER A 182 14.98 5.01 -0.93
C SER A 182 14.98 3.72 -1.73
#